data_AF-A0A9E3N2D2-F1
#
_entry.id   AF-A0A9E3N2D2-F1
#
_cell.length_a   1.000
_cell.length_b   1.000
_cell.length_c   1.000
_cell.angle_alpha   90.00
_cell.angle_beta   90.00
_cell.angle_gamma   90.00
#
_symmetry.space_group_name_H-M   'P 1'
#
loop_
_entity.id
_entity.type
_entity.pdbx_description
1 polymer ?
#
loop_
_entity_poly.entity_id
_entity_poly.type
_entity_poly.pdbx_seq_one_letter_code
_entity_poly.pdbx_strand_id
1 'polypeptide(L)'
;GHKVEVVHADAFEYLPPEPVDLVICEMIHVGMLREKQVEVIESFKRRYLARFGGPLPIFMPEAVIMAAQPLQIEYDFEGFYAPIVQFQPTNVIYPGTIELAQPGVYSVMDFSQPVGDAIAWEGQFRMEQCGRLNALRFITKNVLSIVEERGTTIDWLNHYMMLPLATPLDVQAGDIVQVSFAYRAGGSIPSLEASMRAEVVVRAGEPVRVAETAFA
;
A
#
# COMPACT_ATOMS: atom_id res chain seq x y z
N GLY A 1 -13.05 11.58 37.69
CA GLY A 1 -12.81 10.75 36.50
C GLY A 1 -12.84 11.61 35.26
N HIS A 2 -11.78 12.37 35.01
CA HIS A 2 -11.62 13.29 33.87
C HIS A 2 -10.48 12.81 32.96
N LYS A 3 -10.51 11.55 32.52
CA LYS A 3 -9.41 10.97 31.72
C LYS A 3 -9.64 11.05 30.20
N VAL A 4 -10.88 11.32 29.79
CA VAL A 4 -11.28 11.35 28.38
C VAL A 4 -12.28 12.49 28.19
N GLU A 5 -12.02 13.33 27.21
CA GLU A 5 -12.96 14.33 26.70
C GLU A 5 -13.39 13.90 25.29
N VAL A 6 -14.70 13.93 25.03
CA VAL A 6 -15.25 13.61 23.72
C VAL A 6 -15.59 14.93 23.02
N VAL A 7 -14.94 15.17 21.89
CA VAL A 7 -15.17 16.36 21.08
C VAL A 7 -15.95 15.98 19.82
N HIS A 8 -17.09 16.62 19.60
CA HIS A 8 -17.86 16.48 18.37
C HIS A 8 -17.43 17.58 17.38
N ALA A 9 -16.48 17.24 16.49
CA ALA A 9 -15.95 18.13 15.47
C ALA A 9 -15.45 17.34 14.26
N ASP A 10 -15.23 18.04 13.14
CA ASP A 10 -14.58 17.46 11.96
C ASP A 10 -13.07 17.35 12.18
N ALA A 11 -12.47 16.18 11.97
CA ALA A 11 -11.03 15.96 12.08
C ALA A 11 -10.21 16.82 11.10
N PHE A 12 -10.79 17.23 9.98
CA PHE A 12 -10.14 18.15 9.03
C PHE A 12 -9.95 19.56 9.59
N GLU A 13 -10.77 19.95 10.56
CA GLU A 13 -10.84 21.33 11.08
C GLU A 13 -10.50 21.45 12.56
N TYR A 14 -10.68 20.38 13.34
CA TYR A 14 -10.45 20.34 14.76
C TYR A 14 -8.95 20.40 15.10
N LEU A 15 -8.63 21.18 16.13
CA LEU A 15 -7.31 21.25 16.73
C LEU A 15 -7.49 21.36 18.26
N PRO A 16 -6.71 20.61 19.06
CA PRO A 16 -6.81 20.70 20.50
C PRO A 16 -6.51 22.12 21.00
N PRO A 17 -7.04 22.53 22.17
CA PRO A 17 -6.81 23.87 22.71
C PRO A 17 -5.34 24.11 23.09
N GLU A 18 -4.62 23.04 23.45
CA GLU A 18 -3.22 23.00 23.85
C GLU A 18 -2.41 21.98 23.01
N PRO A 19 -1.07 22.07 23.00
CA PRO A 19 -0.21 21.07 22.39
C PRO A 19 -0.49 19.66 22.93
N VAL A 20 -0.33 18.65 22.08
CA VAL A 20 -0.47 17.24 22.44
C VAL A 20 0.85 16.51 22.17
N ASP A 21 1.09 15.42 22.90
CA ASP A 21 2.29 14.60 22.70
C ASP A 21 2.09 13.54 21.60
N LEU A 22 0.87 13.04 21.46
CA LEU A 22 0.51 11.92 20.59
C LEU A 22 -0.82 12.16 19.87
N VAL A 23 -0.84 11.87 18.58
CA VAL A 23 -2.05 11.82 17.75
C VAL A 23 -2.24 10.39 17.25
N ILE A 24 -3.33 9.75 17.65
CA ILE A 24 -3.73 8.43 17.16
C ILE A 24 -4.78 8.63 16.07
N CYS A 25 -4.51 8.12 14.87
CA CYS A 25 -5.44 8.16 13.75
C CYS A 25 -5.56 6.75 13.15
N GLU A 26 -6.72 6.13 13.35
CA GLU A 26 -7.08 4.87 12.70
C GLU A 26 -8.12 5.21 11.63
N MET A 27 -7.61 5.58 10.47
CA MET A 27 -8.38 5.75 9.24
C MET A 27 -7.66 4.98 8.12
N ILE A 28 -7.35 3.71 8.40
CA ILE A 28 -6.39 2.92 7.63
C ILE A 28 -7.10 1.83 6.84
N HIS A 29 -7.06 1.96 5.52
CA HIS A 29 -7.37 0.89 4.60
C HIS A 29 -6.11 0.46 3.85
N VAL A 30 -6.07 -0.81 3.45
CA VAL A 30 -5.00 -1.35 2.59
C VAL A 30 -4.79 -0.49 1.33
N GLY A 31 -3.52 -0.24 1.04
CA GLY A 31 -3.03 0.67 0.00
C GLY A 31 -3.16 2.15 0.34
N MET A 32 -3.54 2.52 1.58
CA MET A 32 -3.96 3.88 1.93
C MET A 32 -5.10 4.38 1.03
N LEU A 33 -5.99 3.48 0.60
CA LEU A 33 -7.17 3.80 -0.23
C LEU A 33 -8.37 4.18 0.64
N ARG A 34 -9.44 4.70 0.01
CA ARG A 34 -10.76 5.03 0.58
C ARG A 34 -10.77 6.07 1.70
N GLU A 35 -10.04 5.83 2.78
CA GLU A 35 -10.02 6.62 3.98
C GLU A 35 -8.98 7.74 3.89
N LYS A 36 -9.30 8.88 4.50
CA LYS A 36 -8.60 10.15 4.28
C LYS A 36 -7.47 10.42 5.28
N GLN A 37 -6.85 9.39 5.84
CA GLN A 37 -5.82 9.55 6.88
C GLN A 37 -4.70 10.52 6.48
N VAL A 38 -4.13 10.36 5.29
CA VAL A 38 -3.06 11.25 4.80
C VAL A 38 -3.53 12.70 4.79
N GLU A 39 -4.72 12.95 4.23
CA GLU A 39 -5.27 14.31 4.11
C GLU A 39 -5.60 14.93 5.47
N VAL A 40 -6.14 14.13 6.40
CA VAL A 40 -6.44 14.54 7.78
C VAL A 40 -5.15 14.87 8.55
N ILE A 41 -4.14 14.00 8.48
CA ILE A 41 -2.85 14.21 9.15
C ILE A 41 -2.14 15.45 8.59
N GLU A 42 -2.07 15.61 7.27
CA GLU A 42 -1.43 16.77 6.64
C GLU A 42 -2.18 18.08 6.93
N SER A 43 -3.53 18.05 6.99
CA SER A 43 -4.32 19.18 7.46
C SER A 43 -4.00 19.53 8.91
N PHE A 44 -3.95 18.53 9.79
CA PHE A 44 -3.60 18.70 11.19
C PHE A 44 -2.20 19.29 11.35
N LYS A 45 -1.17 18.73 10.71
CA LYS A 45 0.23 19.22 10.80
C LYS A 45 0.32 20.70 10.46
N ARG A 46 -0.28 21.12 9.34
CA ARG A 46 -0.30 22.51 8.89
C ARG A 46 -0.93 23.44 9.93
N ARG A 47 -2.11 23.07 10.45
CA ARG A 47 -2.85 23.88 11.43
C ARG A 47 -2.17 23.90 12.81
N TYR A 48 -1.61 22.77 13.22
CA TYR A 48 -0.88 22.59 14.47
C TYR A 48 0.38 23.45 14.50
N LEU A 49 1.20 23.40 13.44
CA LEU A 49 2.40 24.24 13.31
C LEU A 49 2.05 25.73 13.27
N ALA A 50 1.00 26.11 12.55
CA ALA A 50 0.56 27.51 12.50
C ALA A 50 0.11 28.05 13.86
N ARG A 51 -0.52 27.23 14.71
CA ARG A 51 -1.00 27.64 16.04
C ARG A 51 0.07 27.58 17.11
N PHE A 52 0.87 26.51 17.14
CA PHE A 52 1.74 26.18 18.27
C PHE A 52 3.24 26.36 17.97
N GLY A 53 3.65 26.55 16.72
CA GLY A 53 5.05 26.74 16.34
C GLY A 53 5.92 25.47 16.34
N GLY A 54 5.36 24.33 16.77
CA GLY A 54 6.04 23.03 16.84
C GLY A 54 6.67 22.71 18.20
N PRO A 55 7.29 21.54 18.36
CA PRO A 55 7.40 20.46 17.36
C PRO A 55 6.05 19.79 17.07
N LEU A 56 5.97 19.02 15.99
CA LEU A 56 4.81 18.16 15.74
C LEU A 56 4.72 17.06 16.83
N PRO A 57 3.50 16.60 17.16
CA PRO A 57 3.34 15.42 18.02
C PRO A 57 3.84 14.16 17.32
N ILE A 58 4.01 13.09 18.09
CA ILE A 58 4.15 11.74 17.54
C ILE A 58 2.81 11.36 16.90
N PHE A 59 2.86 10.75 15.72
CA PHE A 59 1.68 10.17 15.08
C PHE A 59 1.69 8.65 15.28
N MET A 60 0.51 8.07 15.50
CA MET A 60 0.30 6.63 15.53
C MET A 60 -0.78 6.26 14.51
N PRO A 61 -0.45 5.49 13.46
CA PRO A 61 0.87 4.91 13.17
C PRO A 61 1.95 5.96 12.89
N GLU A 62 3.21 5.63 13.22
CA GLU A 62 4.38 6.46 12.94
C GLU A 62 4.73 6.41 11.44
N ALA A 63 4.59 5.23 10.83
CA ALA A 63 4.83 5.04 9.41
C ALA A 63 3.94 3.95 8.81
N VAL A 64 3.82 3.96 7.48
CA VAL A 64 3.13 2.92 6.71
C VAL A 64 4.03 2.43 5.59
N ILE A 65 4.19 1.12 5.49
CA ILE A 65 4.93 0.46 4.41
C ILE A 65 3.92 -0.27 3.53
N MET A 66 4.00 -0.03 2.23
CA MET A 66 3.10 -0.65 1.26
C MET A 66 3.88 -1.42 0.19
N ALA A 67 3.37 -2.61 -0.12
CA ALA A 67 3.98 -3.51 -1.09
C ALA A 67 2.92 -4.13 -2.02
N ALA A 68 3.36 -4.55 -3.20
CA ALA A 68 2.55 -5.29 -4.17
C ALA A 68 3.20 -6.66 -4.45
N GLN A 69 2.39 -7.69 -4.67
CA GLN A 69 2.87 -9.04 -4.96
C GLN A 69 2.08 -9.64 -6.15
N PRO A 70 2.77 -10.14 -7.19
CA PRO A 70 2.15 -10.86 -8.30
C PRO A 70 1.58 -12.21 -7.86
N LEU A 71 0.31 -12.46 -8.19
CA LEU A 71 -0.39 -13.69 -7.85
C LEU A 71 -1.09 -14.34 -9.04
N GLN A 72 -1.27 -15.65 -8.93
CA GLN A 72 -2.36 -16.36 -9.57
C GLN A 72 -3.43 -16.66 -8.51
N ILE A 73 -4.68 -16.30 -8.79
CA ILE A 73 -5.84 -16.55 -7.93
C ILE A 73 -6.92 -17.29 -8.72
N GLU A 74 -7.51 -18.30 -8.11
CA GLU A 74 -8.70 -18.96 -8.62
C GLU A 74 -9.94 -18.07 -8.42
N TYR A 75 -10.57 -17.68 -9.52
CA TYR A 75 -11.82 -16.90 -9.55
C TYR A 75 -12.99 -17.75 -10.06
N ASP A 76 -12.89 -19.07 -9.98
CA ASP A 76 -13.98 -19.99 -10.28
C ASP A 76 -14.80 -20.24 -9.01
N PHE A 77 -16.08 -19.89 -9.08
CA PHE A 77 -17.04 -20.10 -7.99
C PHE A 77 -18.14 -21.02 -8.52
N GLU A 78 -17.94 -22.33 -8.38
CA GLU A 78 -18.87 -23.36 -8.85
C GLU A 78 -19.17 -23.26 -10.36
N GLY A 79 -18.14 -23.03 -11.17
CA GLY A 79 -18.24 -22.88 -12.62
C GLY A 79 -18.56 -21.46 -13.09
N PHE A 80 -18.71 -20.50 -12.17
CA PHE A 80 -18.85 -19.08 -12.49
C PHE A 80 -17.53 -18.34 -12.32
N TYR A 81 -16.95 -17.90 -13.43
CA TYR A 81 -15.75 -17.08 -13.42
C TYR A 81 -16.08 -15.62 -13.08
N ALA A 82 -15.63 -15.15 -11.92
CA ALA A 82 -15.89 -13.80 -11.42
C ALA A 82 -14.62 -13.14 -10.84
N PRO A 83 -13.84 -12.41 -11.65
CA PRO A 83 -12.68 -11.67 -11.17
C PRO A 83 -13.14 -10.46 -10.36
N ILE A 84 -13.14 -10.62 -9.04
CA ILE A 84 -13.57 -9.59 -8.09
C ILE A 84 -12.43 -9.19 -7.15
N VAL A 85 -12.54 -7.99 -6.58
CA VAL A 85 -11.69 -7.57 -5.47
C VAL A 85 -11.95 -8.49 -4.28
N GLN A 86 -10.88 -9.04 -3.71
CA GLN A 86 -10.95 -9.88 -2.52
C GLN A 86 -10.15 -9.26 -1.38
N PHE A 87 -10.66 -9.42 -0.16
CA PHE A 87 -9.95 -9.07 1.07
C PHE A 87 -9.70 -10.32 1.90
N GLN A 88 -8.44 -10.56 2.26
CA GLN A 88 -8.03 -11.78 2.95
C GLN A 88 -7.24 -11.45 4.23
N PRO A 89 -7.52 -12.08 5.38
CA PRO A 89 -6.68 -12.00 6.57
C PRO A 89 -5.28 -12.52 6.29
N THR A 90 -4.28 -11.89 6.91
CA THR A 90 -2.86 -12.17 6.64
C THR A 90 -2.35 -13.47 7.26
N ASN A 91 -3.11 -14.05 8.19
CA ASN A 91 -2.78 -15.27 8.92
C ASN A 91 -3.47 -16.53 8.36
N VAL A 92 -4.16 -16.43 7.21
CA VAL A 92 -4.88 -17.54 6.59
C VAL A 92 -4.27 -17.82 5.22
N ILE A 93 -4.01 -19.10 4.96
CA ILE A 93 -3.62 -19.58 3.63
C ILE A 93 -4.89 -19.91 2.87
N TYR A 94 -5.09 -19.27 1.72
CA TYR A 94 -6.23 -19.49 0.86
C TYR A 94 -5.89 -20.51 -0.24
N PRO A 95 -6.58 -21.66 -0.30
CA PRO A 95 -6.47 -22.58 -1.43
C PRO A 95 -6.76 -21.84 -2.74
N GLY A 96 -6.06 -22.20 -3.83
CA GLY A 96 -6.22 -21.55 -5.12
C GLY A 96 -5.45 -20.22 -5.27
N THR A 97 -4.66 -19.82 -4.28
CA THR A 97 -3.70 -18.70 -4.40
C THR A 97 -2.28 -19.23 -4.57
N ILE A 98 -1.61 -18.80 -5.64
CA ILE A 98 -0.20 -19.09 -5.91
C ILE A 98 0.56 -17.77 -5.95
N GLU A 99 1.59 -17.68 -5.11
CA GLU A 99 2.52 -16.56 -5.08
C GLU A 99 3.55 -16.73 -6.19
N LEU A 100 3.52 -15.83 -7.18
CA LEU A 100 4.36 -15.94 -8.37
C LEU A 100 5.71 -15.25 -8.20
N ALA A 101 5.84 -14.33 -7.25
CA ALA A 101 7.10 -13.66 -6.89
C ALA A 101 7.04 -13.11 -5.46
N GLN A 102 8.19 -12.68 -4.93
CA GLN A 102 8.26 -11.95 -3.67
C GLN A 102 7.56 -10.58 -3.75
N PRO A 103 7.00 -10.08 -2.63
CA PRO A 103 6.46 -8.73 -2.57
C PRO A 103 7.53 -7.65 -2.84
N GLY A 104 7.14 -6.63 -3.59
CA GLY A 104 7.95 -5.44 -3.86
C GLY A 104 7.37 -4.24 -3.14
N VAL A 105 8.18 -3.56 -2.32
CA VAL A 105 7.78 -2.32 -1.65
C VAL A 105 7.65 -1.22 -2.69
N TYR A 106 6.49 -0.56 -2.74
CA TYR A 106 6.23 0.53 -3.68
C TYR A 106 6.16 1.91 -3.01
N SER A 107 5.87 1.97 -1.71
CA SER A 107 5.78 3.24 -1.00
C SER A 107 6.01 3.05 0.50
N VAL A 108 6.65 4.05 1.10
CA VAL A 108 6.78 4.21 2.55
C VAL A 108 6.34 5.63 2.89
N MET A 109 5.44 5.76 3.86
CA MET A 109 4.99 7.05 4.36
C MET A 109 5.45 7.19 5.81
N ASP A 110 6.30 8.18 6.08
CA ASP A 110 6.73 8.57 7.42
C ASP A 110 5.90 9.77 7.88
N PHE A 111 5.02 9.55 8.87
CA PHE A 111 4.13 10.60 9.34
C PHE A 111 4.82 11.65 10.21
N SER A 112 6.10 11.50 10.56
CA SER A 112 6.89 12.57 11.16
C SER A 112 7.26 13.67 10.14
N GLN A 113 7.18 13.36 8.83
CA GLN A 113 7.51 14.25 7.72
C GLN A 113 6.27 14.60 6.90
N PRO A 114 6.31 15.63 6.02
CA PRO A 114 5.23 15.87 5.06
C PRO A 114 5.07 14.66 4.12
N VAL A 115 3.83 14.19 3.98
CA VAL A 115 3.49 13.06 3.10
C VAL A 115 2.61 13.53 1.94
N GLY A 116 2.99 13.18 0.71
CA GLY A 116 2.17 13.42 -0.48
C GLY A 116 1.01 12.44 -0.59
N ASP A 117 -0.06 12.84 -1.27
CA ASP A 117 -1.23 11.99 -1.50
C ASP A 117 -1.18 11.25 -2.84
N ALA A 118 -0.30 11.62 -3.77
CA ALA A 118 -0.13 10.92 -5.03
C ALA A 118 0.83 9.74 -4.88
N ILE A 119 0.38 8.55 -5.29
CA ILE A 119 1.18 7.32 -5.31
C ILE A 119 1.25 6.87 -6.76
N ALA A 120 2.45 6.82 -7.32
CA ALA A 120 2.71 6.28 -8.64
C ALA A 120 3.94 5.37 -8.55
N TRP A 121 3.81 4.15 -9.04
CA TRP A 121 4.89 3.17 -8.98
C TRP A 121 5.02 2.41 -10.28
N GLU A 122 6.27 2.15 -10.63
CA GLU A 122 6.68 1.29 -11.72
C GLU A 122 7.86 0.45 -11.23
N GLY A 123 7.76 -0.86 -11.37
CA GLY A 123 8.79 -1.77 -10.91
C GLY A 123 8.71 -3.12 -11.59
N GLN A 124 9.69 -3.95 -11.28
CA GLN A 124 9.86 -5.25 -11.92
C GLN A 124 9.84 -6.36 -10.88
N PHE A 125 9.17 -7.45 -11.23
CA PHE A 125 9.16 -8.68 -10.47
C PHE A 125 9.81 -9.78 -11.28
N ARG A 126 10.76 -10.49 -10.66
CA ARG A 126 11.25 -11.76 -11.18
C ARG A 126 10.29 -12.85 -10.75
N MET A 127 9.67 -13.53 -11.70
CA MET A 127 8.77 -14.64 -11.42
C MET A 127 9.58 -15.82 -10.88
N GLU A 128 9.15 -16.36 -9.73
CA GLU A 128 9.73 -17.53 -9.08
C GLU A 128 8.99 -18.81 -9.45
N GLN A 129 7.77 -18.71 -9.97
CA GLN A 129 6.94 -19.83 -10.37
C GLN A 129 6.35 -19.63 -11.76
N CYS A 130 6.09 -20.74 -12.45
CA CYS A 130 5.27 -20.73 -13.66
C CYS A 130 3.79 -20.63 -13.29
N GLY A 131 3.00 -19.92 -14.08
CA GLY A 131 1.56 -19.81 -13.86
C GLY A 131 0.92 -18.72 -14.70
N ARG A 132 -0.29 -18.35 -14.30
CA ARG A 132 -1.08 -17.29 -14.92
C ARG A 132 -1.22 -16.12 -13.94
N LEU A 133 -0.37 -15.11 -14.10
CA LEU A 133 -0.46 -13.86 -13.38
C LEU A 133 -1.79 -13.18 -13.72
N ASN A 134 -2.73 -13.17 -12.79
CA ASN A 134 -4.07 -12.64 -13.00
C ASN A 134 -4.51 -11.65 -11.91
N ALA A 135 -3.69 -11.42 -10.89
CA ALA A 135 -3.97 -10.47 -9.84
C ALA A 135 -2.69 -9.89 -9.22
N LEU A 136 -2.82 -8.73 -8.58
CA LEU A 136 -1.84 -8.19 -7.65
C LEU A 136 -2.43 -8.19 -6.24
N ARG A 137 -1.67 -8.68 -5.26
CA ARG A 137 -1.94 -8.48 -3.83
C ARG A 137 -1.27 -7.21 -3.35
N PHE A 138 -2.07 -6.31 -2.79
CA PHE A 138 -1.61 -5.12 -2.07
C PHE A 138 -1.51 -5.44 -0.58
N ILE A 139 -0.39 -5.06 0.00
CA ILE A 139 -0.01 -5.30 1.39
C ILE A 139 0.21 -3.95 2.05
N THR A 140 -0.29 -3.78 3.27
CA THR A 140 -0.08 -2.56 4.07
C THR A 140 0.29 -2.95 5.48
N LYS A 141 1.45 -2.47 5.90
CA LYS A 141 2.03 -2.65 7.22
C LYS A 141 2.10 -1.29 7.90
N ASN A 142 1.35 -1.14 8.98
CA ASN A 142 1.37 0.06 9.82
C ASN A 142 2.40 -0.16 10.93
N VAL A 143 3.42 0.69 10.96
CA VAL A 143 4.37 0.76 12.06
C VAL A 143 3.72 1.63 13.13
N LEU A 144 3.11 0.98 14.12
CA LEU A 144 2.42 1.67 15.21
C LEU A 144 3.43 2.40 16.10
N SER A 145 4.57 1.77 16.36
CA SER A 145 5.67 2.43 17.03
C SER A 145 7.03 1.79 16.74
N ILE A 146 8.08 2.60 16.77
CA ILE A 146 9.47 2.15 16.66
C ILE A 146 10.04 1.97 18.07
N VAL A 147 10.56 0.78 18.37
CA VAL A 147 11.20 0.45 19.64
C VAL A 147 12.72 0.46 19.43
N GLU A 148 13.33 1.64 19.54
CA GLU A 148 14.73 1.89 19.22
C GLU A 148 15.69 1.00 20.02
N GLU A 149 15.46 0.79 21.32
CA GLU A 149 16.35 0.01 22.19
C GLU A 149 16.48 -1.45 21.75
N ARG A 150 15.50 -1.93 20.97
CA ARG A 150 15.46 -3.30 20.46
C ARG A 150 15.74 -3.38 18.96
N GLY A 151 15.79 -2.25 18.26
CA GLY A 151 15.85 -2.23 16.80
C GLY A 151 14.65 -2.93 16.14
N THR A 152 13.46 -2.82 16.75
CA THR A 152 12.24 -3.50 16.29
C THR A 152 11.07 -2.52 16.14
N THR A 153 10.01 -2.94 15.45
CA THR A 153 8.76 -2.18 15.32
C THR A 153 7.59 -2.95 15.93
N ILE A 154 6.60 -2.20 16.43
CA ILE A 154 5.27 -2.74 16.74
C ILE A 154 4.42 -2.54 15.50
N ASP A 155 3.97 -3.65 14.92
CA ASP A 155 3.36 -3.65 13.60
C ASP A 155 1.89 -4.08 13.66
N TRP A 156 1.08 -3.45 12.81
CA TRP A 156 -0.25 -3.92 12.48
C TRP A 156 -0.40 -4.05 10.97
N LEU A 157 -0.63 -5.29 10.52
CA LEU A 157 -0.96 -5.59 9.13
C LEU A 157 -2.46 -5.45 8.86
N ASN A 158 -2.82 -4.70 7.83
CA ASN A 158 -4.17 -4.75 7.28
C ASN A 158 -4.42 -6.13 6.63
N HIS A 159 -5.69 -6.45 6.38
CA HIS A 159 -6.03 -7.50 5.42
C HIS A 159 -5.35 -7.22 4.07
N TYR A 160 -4.96 -8.30 3.39
CA TYR A 160 -4.56 -8.24 2.00
C TYR A 160 -5.73 -7.81 1.14
N MET A 161 -5.46 -7.01 0.10
CA MET A 161 -6.39 -6.72 -0.97
C MET A 161 -5.84 -7.26 -2.27
N MET A 162 -6.56 -8.16 -2.92
CA MET A 162 -6.18 -8.64 -4.24
C MET A 162 -7.06 -8.01 -5.29
N LEU A 163 -6.39 -7.39 -6.27
CA LEU A 163 -7.02 -6.76 -7.41
C LEU A 163 -6.74 -7.58 -8.66
N PRO A 164 -7.79 -8.01 -9.39
CA PRO A 164 -7.62 -8.66 -10.67
C PRO A 164 -6.89 -7.75 -11.67
N LEU A 165 -6.03 -8.34 -12.48
CA LEU A 165 -5.50 -7.68 -13.67
C LEU A 165 -6.55 -7.72 -14.78
N ALA A 166 -6.72 -6.61 -15.50
CA ALA A 166 -7.62 -6.55 -16.65
C ALA A 166 -7.25 -7.56 -17.74
N THR A 167 -5.97 -7.88 -17.88
CA THR A 167 -5.47 -8.88 -18.82
C THR A 167 -4.47 -9.79 -18.11
N PRO A 168 -4.83 -11.06 -17.87
CA PRO A 168 -3.90 -12.03 -17.30
C PRO A 168 -2.73 -12.34 -18.23
N LEU A 169 -1.60 -12.72 -17.65
CA LEU A 169 -0.36 -13.06 -18.37
C LEU A 169 0.10 -14.47 -17.99
N ASP A 170 0.45 -15.28 -18.98
CA ASP A 170 1.19 -16.52 -18.71
C ASP A 170 2.66 -16.21 -18.50
N VAL A 171 3.20 -16.70 -17.39
CA VAL A 171 4.57 -16.45 -16.94
C VAL A 171 5.30 -17.75 -16.65
N GLN A 172 6.61 -17.74 -16.84
CA GLN A 172 7.51 -18.81 -16.43
C GLN A 172 8.42 -18.35 -15.30
N ALA A 173 8.90 -19.30 -14.49
CA ALA A 173 9.95 -19.02 -13.53
C ALA A 173 11.18 -18.44 -14.26
N GLY A 174 11.66 -17.28 -13.81
CA GLY A 174 12.73 -16.52 -14.44
C GLY A 174 12.28 -15.37 -15.34
N ASP A 175 11.00 -15.30 -15.75
CA ASP A 175 10.45 -14.15 -16.47
C ASP A 175 10.59 -12.87 -15.61
N ILE A 176 10.81 -11.74 -16.26
CA ILE A 176 10.73 -10.42 -15.63
C ILE A 176 9.44 -9.76 -16.09
N VAL A 177 8.57 -9.46 -15.12
CA VAL A 177 7.32 -8.74 -15.35
C VAL A 177 7.46 -7.32 -14.85
N GLN A 178 7.23 -6.35 -15.73
CA GLN A 178 7.09 -4.95 -15.37
C GLN A 178 5.64 -4.67 -14.97
N VAL A 179 5.47 -4.01 -13.84
CA VAL A 179 4.17 -3.64 -13.29
C VAL A 179 4.18 -2.15 -13.02
N SER A 180 3.08 -1.48 -13.35
CA SER A 180 2.87 -0.08 -12.98
C SER A 180 1.43 0.18 -12.55
N PHE A 181 1.27 1.18 -11.67
CA PHE A 181 -0.03 1.68 -11.22
C PHE A 181 0.12 3.08 -10.62
N ALA A 182 -0.97 3.82 -10.59
CA ALA A 182 -1.02 5.15 -9.98
C ALA A 182 -2.39 5.45 -9.40
N TYR A 183 -2.43 6.03 -8.20
CA TYR A 183 -3.65 6.41 -7.50
C TYR A 183 -3.38 7.48 -6.44
N ARG A 184 -4.45 7.99 -5.83
CA ARG A 184 -4.36 8.95 -4.73
C ARG A 184 -4.65 8.24 -3.40
N ALA A 185 -3.92 8.55 -2.34
CA ALA A 185 -4.27 8.17 -0.99
C ALA A 185 -5.69 8.69 -0.64
N GLY A 186 -6.51 7.84 -0.03
CA GLY A 186 -7.94 8.04 0.15
C GLY A 186 -8.75 8.05 -1.15
N GLY A 187 -8.16 7.63 -2.27
CA GLY A 187 -8.83 7.41 -3.55
C GLY A 187 -9.64 6.12 -3.58
N SER A 188 -10.41 5.91 -4.64
CA SER A 188 -11.23 4.69 -4.77
C SER A 188 -10.40 3.50 -5.26
N ILE A 189 -10.82 2.29 -4.90
CA ILE A 189 -10.20 1.05 -5.43
C ILE A 189 -10.29 0.99 -6.97
N PRO A 190 -11.43 1.34 -7.62
CA PRO A 190 -11.51 1.37 -9.07
C PRO A 190 -10.49 2.30 -9.75
N SER A 191 -10.06 3.38 -9.09
CA SER A 191 -8.99 4.25 -9.60
C SER A 191 -7.66 3.49 -9.72
N LEU A 192 -7.31 2.72 -8.68
CA LEU A 192 -6.12 1.86 -8.72
C LEU A 192 -6.27 0.77 -9.79
N GLU A 193 -7.39 0.04 -9.81
CA GLU A 193 -7.66 -1.02 -10.81
C GLU A 193 -7.52 -0.50 -12.25
N ALA A 194 -8.07 0.68 -12.55
CA ALA A 194 -8.01 1.28 -13.88
C ALA A 194 -6.58 1.66 -14.31
N SER A 195 -5.69 1.93 -13.34
CA SER A 195 -4.30 2.32 -13.59
C SER A 195 -3.33 1.15 -13.70
N MET A 196 -3.70 -0.04 -13.19
CA MET A 196 -2.81 -1.20 -13.13
C MET A 196 -2.44 -1.72 -14.51
N ARG A 197 -1.16 -1.91 -14.75
CA ARG A 197 -0.59 -2.52 -15.96
C ARG A 197 0.44 -3.57 -15.55
N ALA A 198 0.53 -4.63 -16.34
CA ALA A 198 1.55 -5.66 -16.23
C ALA A 198 1.96 -6.10 -17.63
N GLU A 199 3.27 -6.31 -17.85
CA GLU A 199 3.81 -6.79 -19.11
C GLU A 199 5.06 -7.64 -18.83
N VAL A 200 5.24 -8.72 -19.60
CA VAL A 200 6.49 -9.50 -19.57
C VAL A 200 7.52 -8.80 -20.43
N VAL A 201 8.58 -8.27 -19.82
CA VAL A 201 9.62 -7.49 -20.51
C VAL A 201 10.88 -8.30 -20.82
N VAL A 202 11.08 -9.42 -20.11
CA VAL A 202 12.14 -10.40 -20.42
C VAL A 202 11.58 -11.80 -20.19
N ARG A 203 11.71 -12.68 -21.18
CA ARG A 203 11.37 -14.10 -21.02
C ARG A 203 12.54 -14.89 -20.46
N ALA A 204 12.24 -15.91 -19.67
CA ALA A 204 13.23 -16.84 -19.14
C ALA A 204 14.09 -17.42 -20.28
N GLY A 205 15.40 -17.27 -20.17
CA GLY A 205 16.36 -17.75 -21.20
C GLY A 205 16.67 -16.75 -22.32
N GLU A 206 16.03 -15.58 -22.37
CA GLU A 206 16.42 -14.52 -23.29
C GLU A 206 17.52 -13.62 -22.67
N PRO A 207 18.56 -13.26 -23.44
CA PRO A 207 19.55 -12.29 -22.96
C PRO A 207 18.90 -10.91 -22.81
N VAL A 208 19.13 -10.26 -21.67
CA VAL A 208 18.69 -8.89 -21.40
C VAL A 208 19.27 -7.97 -22.47
N ARG A 209 18.40 -7.42 -23.34
CA ARG A 209 18.81 -6.37 -24.28
C ARG A 209 18.98 -5.08 -23.48
N VAL A 210 20.22 -4.76 -23.12
CA VAL A 210 20.56 -3.43 -22.59
C VAL A 210 20.30 -2.43 -23.70
N ALA A 211 19.28 -1.60 -23.54
CA ALA A 211 19.08 -0.46 -24.43
C ALA A 211 20.25 0.49 -24.24
N GLU A 212 21.11 0.60 -25.26
CA GLU A 212 22.12 1.66 -25.34
C GLU A 212 21.40 3.01 -25.29
N THR A 213 21.54 3.71 -24.16
CA THR A 213 21.20 5.11 -24.06
C THR A 213 22.22 5.87 -24.90
N ALA A 214 21.81 6.25 -26.11
CA ALA A 214 22.56 7.18 -26.94
C ALA A 214 22.63 8.54 -26.22
N PHE A 215 23.77 8.83 -25.61
CA PHE A 215 24.13 10.20 -25.27
C PHE A 215 24.41 10.97 -26.55
N ALA A 216 23.64 12.02 -26.80
CA ALA A 216 23.96 13.11 -27.72
C ALA A 216 23.73 14.43 -26.99
#